data_AF-A0A6P6SNZ6-F1
#
_entry.id   AF-A0A6P6SNZ6-F1
#
_cell.length_a   1.000
_cell.length_b   1.000
_cell.length_c   1.000
_cell.angle_alpha   90.00
_cell.angle_beta   90.00
_cell.angle_gamma   90.00
#
_symmetry.space_group_name_H-M   'P 1'
#
loop_
_entity.id
_entity.type
_entity.pdbx_description
1 polymer ?
#
loop_
_entity_poly.entity_id
_entity_poly.type
_entity_poly.pdbx_seq_one_letter_code
_entity_poly.pdbx_strand_id
1 'polypeptide(L)'
;MSEEDLAHQVKRSLLRKRYLIVLDDVWDIEAWNRLEASFLDNGNGSRVILTSRLHDVAPQDKLHHETHSLRQLTPDQSWDLLKAKLYPGKDLTPKLCELQQQVVEICQGLPLTVVILAGILSSMDRRDWKEVVEGLSLRNVSSIEQCIATLELSYKHLSDNLKHKRSEDVANDYLMQLISRNLVIVSKPGSIDGQSLSHSRFVV
;
A
#
# COMPACT_ATOMS: atom_id res chain seq x y z
N MET A 1 20.29 26.59 9.90
CA MET A 1 20.83 25.56 8.99
C MET A 1 19.91 25.55 7.78
N SER A 2 20.44 25.88 6.61
CA SER A 2 19.67 25.95 5.36
C SER A 2 19.45 24.57 4.75
N GLU A 3 18.57 24.46 3.76
CA GLU A 3 18.42 23.24 2.95
C GLU A 3 19.74 22.86 2.26
N GLU A 4 20.52 23.85 1.83
CA GLU A 4 21.83 23.66 1.22
C GLU A 4 22.86 23.09 2.20
N ASP A 5 22.83 23.53 3.47
CA ASP A 5 23.68 22.97 4.53
C ASP A 5 23.36 21.49 4.77
N LEU A 6 22.07 21.13 4.78
CA LEU A 6 21.59 19.77 4.94
C LEU A 6 22.00 18.87 3.78
N ALA A 7 21.82 19.34 2.54
CA ALA A 7 22.26 18.63 1.33
C ALA A 7 23.77 18.37 1.36
N HIS A 8 24.58 19.35 1.77
CA HIS A 8 26.02 19.19 1.94
C HIS A 8 26.38 18.16 3.02
N GLN A 9 25.66 18.12 4.13
CA GLN A 9 25.88 17.13 5.17
C GLN A 9 25.57 15.71 4.68
N VAL A 10 24.46 15.52 3.95
CA VAL A 10 24.11 14.25 3.31
C VAL A 10 25.20 13.84 2.32
N LYS A 11 25.62 14.75 1.43
CA LYS A 11 26.69 14.49 0.47
C LYS A 11 27.99 14.05 1.15
N ARG A 12 28.40 14.73 2.22
CA ARG A 12 29.59 14.39 2.99
C ARG A 12 29.47 13.04 3.69
N SER A 13 28.28 12.70 4.19
CA SER A 13 28.06 11.43 4.91
C SER A 13 28.08 10.22 3.98
N LEU A 14 27.69 10.41 2.72
CA LEU A 14 27.65 9.38 1.67
C LEU A 14 28.97 9.28 0.87
N LEU A 15 29.81 10.31 0.91
CA LEU A 15 31.08 10.35 0.17
C LEU A 15 31.93 9.10 0.46
N ARG A 16 32.41 8.43 -0.59
CA ARG A 16 33.22 7.19 -0.55
C ARG A 16 32.52 5.97 0.07
N LYS A 17 31.22 6.04 0.36
CA LYS A 17 30.43 4.88 0.78
C LYS A 17 29.60 4.36 -0.38
N ARG A 18 29.33 3.05 -0.37
CA ARG A 18 28.30 2.46 -1.21
C ARG A 18 26.97 2.51 -0.47
N TYR A 19 25.92 3.02 -1.11
CA TYR A 19 24.61 3.20 -0.48
C TYR A 19 23.46 2.69 -1.35
N LEU A 20 22.37 2.33 -0.68
CA LEU A 20 21.05 2.14 -1.25
C LEU A 20 20.09 3.03 -0.47
N ILE A 21 19.49 4.02 -1.14
CA ILE A 21 18.52 4.95 -0.56
C ILE A 21 17.18 4.72 -1.25
N VAL A 22 16.11 4.61 -0.47
CA VAL A 22 14.74 4.53 -1.00
C VAL A 22 13.99 5.79 -0.58
N LEU A 23 13.56 6.57 -1.55
CA LEU A 23 12.71 7.74 -1.37
C LEU A 23 11.29 7.33 -1.74
N ASP A 24 10.47 7.12 -0.72
CA ASP A 24 9.10 6.64 -0.89
C ASP A 24 8.12 7.81 -1.06
N ASP A 25 7.17 7.66 -2.00
CA ASP A 25 6.05 8.58 -2.26
C ASP A 25 6.49 10.04 -2.48
N VAL A 26 7.28 10.30 -3.52
CA VAL A 26 7.71 11.65 -3.91
C VAL A 26 6.67 12.32 -4.80
N TRP A 27 6.15 13.48 -4.38
CA TRP A 27 5.02 14.15 -5.05
C TRP A 27 5.46 15.29 -5.97
N ASP A 28 6.72 15.70 -5.93
CA ASP A 28 7.21 16.89 -6.62
C ASP A 28 8.63 16.66 -7.18
N ILE A 29 8.80 17.03 -8.45
CA ILE A 29 10.09 17.01 -9.14
C ILE A 29 11.09 18.00 -8.52
N GLU A 30 10.62 19.11 -7.96
CA GLU A 30 11.50 20.07 -7.28
C GLU A 30 12.15 19.44 -6.04
N ALA A 31 11.41 18.61 -5.30
CA ALA A 31 11.95 17.91 -4.15
C ALA A 31 13.09 16.95 -4.56
N TRP A 32 12.94 16.24 -5.68
CA TRP A 32 14.03 15.42 -6.24
C TRP A 32 15.22 16.27 -6.68
N ASN A 33 15.00 17.34 -7.45
CA ASN A 33 16.06 18.20 -7.98
C ASN A 33 16.94 18.81 -6.87
N ARG A 34 16.34 19.14 -5.71
CA ARG A 34 17.10 19.67 -4.55
C ARG A 34 17.95 18.59 -3.88
N LEU A 35 17.52 17.34 -3.89
CA LEU A 35 18.21 16.23 -3.22
C LEU A 35 19.27 15.55 -4.10
N GLU A 36 19.04 15.47 -5.41
CA GLU A 36 19.89 14.76 -6.38
C GLU A 36 21.36 15.15 -6.27
N ALA A 37 21.67 16.44 -6.10
CA ALA A 37 23.04 16.94 -5.97
C ALA A 37 23.81 16.36 -4.75
N SER A 38 23.08 15.78 -3.79
CA SER A 38 23.63 15.10 -2.61
C SER A 38 24.01 13.65 -2.90
N PHE A 39 23.44 13.03 -3.93
CA PHE A 39 23.61 11.62 -4.29
C PHE A 39 24.57 11.50 -5.47
N LEU A 40 25.88 11.56 -5.20
CA LEU A 40 26.90 11.44 -6.23
C LEU A 40 26.96 10.01 -6.80
N ASP A 41 26.76 9.87 -8.12
CA ASP A 41 27.17 8.66 -8.82
C ASP A 41 28.68 8.70 -9.10
N ASN A 42 29.41 7.88 -8.36
CA ASN A 42 30.86 7.70 -8.51
C ASN A 42 31.21 6.32 -9.10
N GLY A 43 30.24 5.61 -9.69
CA GLY A 43 30.42 4.29 -10.27
C GLY A 43 30.69 3.18 -9.25
N ASN A 44 30.55 3.43 -7.94
CA ASN A 44 30.81 2.42 -6.89
C ASN A 44 29.63 1.45 -6.66
N GLY A 45 28.61 1.49 -7.51
CA GLY A 45 27.41 0.67 -7.39
C GLY A 45 26.39 1.18 -6.37
N SER A 46 26.44 2.47 -6.01
CA SER A 46 25.39 3.13 -5.22
C SER A 46 24.10 3.29 -6.04
N ARG A 47 22.94 3.24 -5.38
CA ARG A 47 21.62 3.33 -6.02
C ARG A 47 20.67 4.17 -5.18
N VAL A 48 19.82 4.93 -5.86
CA VAL A 48 18.66 5.59 -5.28
C VAL A 48 17.43 5.04 -5.98
N ILE A 49 16.45 4.56 -5.21
CA ILE A 49 15.16 4.12 -5.72
C ILE A 49 14.15 5.16 -5.30
N LEU A 50 13.41 5.70 -6.26
CA LEU A 50 12.32 6.64 -6.03
C LEU A 50 11.01 5.94 -6.38
N THR A 51 10.03 6.01 -5.48
CA THR A 51 8.65 5.63 -5.79
C THR A 51 7.80 6.90 -5.88
N SER A 52 6.91 6.94 -6.87
CA SER A 52 5.96 8.03 -7.03
C SER A 52 4.70 7.54 -7.73
N ARG A 53 3.61 8.28 -7.52
CA ARG A 53 2.35 8.14 -8.27
C ARG A 53 2.34 8.96 -9.56
N LEU A 54 3.29 9.87 -9.72
CA LEU A 54 3.43 10.70 -10.92
C LEU A 54 4.49 10.06 -11.83
N HIS A 55 4.20 10.05 -13.13
CA HIS A 55 5.12 9.48 -14.11
C HIS A 55 6.36 10.37 -14.35
N ASP A 56 6.21 11.69 -14.17
CA ASP A 56 7.18 12.69 -14.62
C ASP A 56 7.94 13.36 -13.45
N VAL A 57 8.22 12.63 -12.37
CA VAL A 57 8.95 13.16 -11.19
C VAL A 57 10.45 13.28 -11.41
N ALA A 58 10.98 12.65 -12.45
CA ALA A 58 12.37 12.78 -12.84
C ALA A 58 12.49 12.96 -14.37
N PRO A 59 13.35 13.88 -14.84
CA PRO A 59 13.69 13.98 -16.26
C PRO A 59 14.30 12.67 -16.77
N GLN A 60 13.84 12.17 -17.93
CA GLN A 60 14.27 10.88 -18.48
C GLN A 60 15.79 10.82 -18.75
N ASP A 61 16.40 11.95 -19.07
CA ASP A 61 17.84 12.13 -19.29
C ASP A 61 18.68 11.97 -18.01
N LYS A 62 18.05 12.08 -16.84
CA LYS A 62 18.70 11.89 -15.54
C LYS A 62 18.51 10.49 -14.95
N LEU A 63 17.63 9.68 -15.54
CA LEU A 63 17.39 8.33 -15.08
C LEU A 63 18.43 7.38 -15.71
N HIS A 64 19.21 6.70 -14.86
CA HIS A 64 20.16 5.68 -15.33
C HIS A 64 19.47 4.48 -16.01
N HIS A 65 18.15 4.31 -15.80
CA HIS A 65 17.32 3.23 -16.34
C HIS A 65 15.90 3.73 -16.63
N GLU A 66 15.19 3.05 -17.54
CA GLU A 66 13.77 3.32 -17.79
C GLU A 66 12.95 3.23 -16.49
N THR A 67 12.00 4.15 -16.32
CA THR A 67 11.07 4.14 -15.19
C THR A 67 10.34 2.81 -15.11
N HIS A 68 10.38 2.17 -13.94
CA HIS A 68 9.63 0.94 -13.73
C HIS A 68 8.17 1.24 -13.40
N SER A 69 7.33 1.26 -14.42
CA SER A 69 5.88 1.38 -14.24
C SER A 69 5.30 0.09 -13.64
N LEU A 70 4.75 0.18 -12.44
CA LEU A 70 4.08 -0.95 -11.80
C LEU A 70 2.83 -1.32 -12.58
N ARG A 71 2.81 -2.54 -13.13
CA ARG A 71 1.63 -3.06 -13.84
C ARG A 71 0.52 -3.47 -12.88
N GLN A 72 -0.70 -3.48 -13.39
CA GLN A 72 -1.83 -4.14 -12.73
C GLN A 72 -1.62 -5.66 -12.63
N LEU A 73 -2.24 -6.27 -11.61
CA LEU A 73 -2.31 -7.72 -11.47
C LEU A 73 -3.16 -8.31 -12.59
N THR A 74 -2.78 -9.51 -13.04
CA THR A 74 -3.65 -10.29 -13.92
C THR A 74 -4.87 -10.80 -13.15
N PRO A 75 -5.93 -11.26 -13.84
CA PRO A 75 -7.08 -11.92 -13.21
C PRO A 75 -6.67 -13.03 -12.23
N ASP A 76 -5.77 -13.91 -12.66
CA ASP A 76 -5.28 -15.03 -11.85
C ASP A 76 -4.50 -14.56 -10.63
N GLN A 77 -3.61 -13.58 -10.80
CA GLN A 77 -2.86 -13.00 -9.68
C GLN A 77 -3.77 -12.27 -8.68
N SER A 78 -4.81 -11.59 -9.16
CA SER A 78 -5.81 -10.92 -8.31
C SER A 78 -6.58 -11.94 -7.50
N TRP A 79 -6.98 -13.04 -8.15
CA TRP A 79 -7.63 -14.15 -7.48
C TRP A 79 -6.72 -14.81 -6.44
N ASP A 80 -5.48 -15.13 -6.81
CA ASP A 80 -4.47 -15.70 -5.91
C ASP A 80 -4.23 -14.84 -4.68
N LEU A 81 -4.15 -13.51 -4.86
CA LEU A 81 -4.02 -12.57 -3.75
C LEU A 81 -5.25 -12.56 -2.84
N LEU A 82 -6.48 -12.57 -3.40
CA LEU A 82 -7.71 -12.67 -2.60
C LEU A 82 -7.72 -13.95 -1.76
N LYS A 83 -7.42 -15.09 -2.39
CA LYS A 83 -7.36 -16.40 -1.74
C LYS A 83 -6.37 -16.41 -0.59
N ALA A 84 -5.15 -15.89 -0.84
CA ALA A 84 -4.10 -15.80 0.17
C ALA A 84 -4.51 -14.94 1.37
N LYS A 85 -5.31 -13.89 1.16
CA LYS A 85 -5.83 -13.03 2.22
C LYS A 85 -7.01 -13.63 3.00
N LEU A 86 -7.88 -14.41 2.36
CA LEU A 86 -9.03 -15.04 3.00
C LEU A 86 -8.69 -16.33 3.75
N TYR A 87 -7.79 -17.14 3.20
CA TYR A 87 -7.47 -18.48 3.71
C TYR A 87 -5.96 -18.73 3.66
N PRO A 88 -5.18 -18.23 4.63
CA PRO A 88 -3.79 -18.62 4.75
C PRO A 88 -3.71 -20.14 5.03
N GLY A 89 -3.43 -20.93 3.99
CA GLY A 89 -3.15 -22.37 4.10
C GLY A 89 -4.36 -23.32 4.12
N LYS A 90 -5.53 -22.94 3.56
CA LYS A 90 -6.68 -23.87 3.40
C LYS A 90 -7.27 -23.82 2.00
N ASP A 91 -7.71 -24.98 1.51
CA ASP A 91 -8.43 -25.11 0.24
C ASP A 91 -9.79 -24.42 0.28
N LEU A 92 -10.15 -23.86 -0.86
CA LEU A 92 -11.38 -23.11 -1.04
C LEU A 92 -12.57 -24.03 -1.22
N THR A 93 -13.74 -23.53 -0.85
CA THR A 93 -14.97 -24.20 -1.23
C THR A 93 -15.35 -23.85 -2.67
N PRO A 94 -15.97 -24.77 -3.43
CA PRO A 94 -16.40 -24.55 -4.82
C PRO A 94 -17.25 -23.29 -5.01
N LYS A 95 -18.05 -22.94 -3.99
CA LYS A 95 -18.93 -21.76 -3.98
C LYS A 95 -18.20 -20.42 -4.08
N LEU A 96 -16.90 -20.37 -3.74
CA LEU A 96 -16.09 -19.17 -3.94
C LEU A 96 -15.67 -18.99 -5.40
N CYS A 97 -15.42 -20.08 -6.14
CA CYS A 97 -15.02 -20.01 -7.55
C CYS A 97 -16.11 -19.38 -8.43
N GLU A 98 -17.38 -19.50 -8.05
CA GLU A 98 -18.51 -18.83 -8.73
C GLU A 98 -18.39 -17.30 -8.72
N LEU A 99 -17.69 -16.71 -7.76
CA LEU A 99 -17.51 -15.27 -7.62
C LEU A 99 -16.24 -14.74 -8.32
N GLN A 100 -15.39 -15.63 -8.86
CA GLN A 100 -14.06 -15.26 -9.36
C GLN A 100 -14.12 -14.15 -10.41
N GLN A 101 -15.04 -14.26 -11.37
CA GLN A 101 -15.18 -13.28 -12.44
C GLN A 101 -15.59 -11.90 -11.91
N GLN A 102 -16.55 -11.86 -11.00
CA GLN A 102 -17.03 -10.61 -10.40
C GLN A 102 -15.95 -9.95 -9.53
N VAL A 103 -15.18 -10.74 -8.78
CA VAL A 103 -14.03 -10.25 -8.01
C VAL A 103 -13.00 -9.61 -8.92
N VAL A 104 -12.66 -10.25 -10.04
CA VAL A 104 -11.70 -9.69 -11.01
C VAL A 104 -12.22 -8.39 -11.60
N GLU A 105 -13.51 -8.33 -11.92
CA GLU A 105 -14.17 -7.14 -12.47
C GLU A 105 -14.18 -5.96 -11.48
N ILE A 106 -14.46 -6.24 -10.19
CA ILE A 106 -14.40 -5.23 -9.11
C ILE A 106 -12.97 -4.74 -8.90
N CYS A 107 -12.00 -5.66 -8.88
CA CYS A 107 -10.65 -5.29 -8.46
C CYS A 107 -9.84 -4.62 -9.57
N GLN A 108 -10.17 -4.89 -10.85
CA GLN A 108 -9.49 -4.35 -12.03
C GLN A 108 -7.95 -4.43 -11.93
N GLY A 109 -7.44 -5.50 -11.32
CA GLY A 109 -6.01 -5.74 -11.13
C GLY A 109 -5.32 -4.83 -10.10
N LEU A 110 -6.03 -4.00 -9.35
CA LEU A 110 -5.45 -3.19 -8.27
C LEU A 110 -5.25 -4.04 -7.00
N PRO A 111 -4.01 -4.25 -6.52
CA PRO A 111 -3.76 -5.05 -5.31
C PRO A 111 -4.52 -4.53 -4.08
N LEU A 112 -4.63 -3.21 -3.92
CA LEU A 112 -5.30 -2.60 -2.78
C LEU A 112 -6.80 -2.96 -2.74
N THR A 113 -7.51 -2.88 -3.87
CA THR A 113 -8.92 -3.24 -3.96
C THR A 113 -9.15 -4.71 -3.62
N VAL A 114 -8.27 -5.61 -4.08
CA VAL A 114 -8.32 -7.05 -3.74
C VAL A 114 -8.21 -7.25 -2.23
N VAL A 115 -7.26 -6.56 -1.59
CA VAL A 115 -6.97 -6.72 -0.16
C VAL A 115 -8.11 -6.18 0.71
N ILE A 116 -8.72 -5.05 0.32
CA ILE A 116 -9.89 -4.49 1.02
C ILE A 116 -11.09 -5.43 0.84
N LEU A 117 -11.36 -5.90 -0.37
CA LEU A 117 -12.46 -6.84 -0.62
C LEU A 117 -12.31 -8.12 0.20
N ALA A 118 -11.09 -8.68 0.29
CA ALA A 118 -10.82 -9.80 1.17
C ALA A 118 -11.10 -9.47 2.65
N GLY A 119 -10.76 -8.26 3.10
CA GLY A 119 -11.04 -7.79 4.46
C GLY A 119 -12.53 -7.60 4.76
N ILE A 120 -13.33 -7.17 3.78
CA ILE A 120 -14.79 -7.10 3.90
C ILE A 120 -15.34 -8.51 4.08
N LEU A 121 -15.04 -9.39 3.13
CA LEU A 121 -15.55 -10.76 3.07
C LEU A 121 -15.14 -11.59 4.30
N SER A 122 -13.92 -11.40 4.82
CA SER A 122 -13.45 -12.12 6.02
C SER A 122 -14.25 -11.78 7.28
N SER A 123 -14.94 -10.63 7.29
CA SER A 123 -15.74 -10.17 8.43
C SER A 123 -17.23 -10.49 8.33
N MET A 124 -17.63 -11.27 7.31
CA MET A 124 -19.03 -11.58 6.99
C MET A 124 -19.27 -13.10 6.95
N ASP A 125 -20.54 -13.50 7.09
CA ASP A 125 -20.91 -14.88 6.83
C ASP A 125 -20.77 -15.20 5.34
N ARG A 126 -20.27 -16.40 5.01
CA ARG A 126 -20.03 -16.84 3.63
C ARG A 126 -21.31 -16.86 2.78
N ARG A 127 -22.48 -16.95 3.42
CA ARG A 127 -23.79 -16.90 2.74
C ARG A 127 -24.04 -15.53 2.10
N ASP A 128 -23.47 -14.47 2.67
CA ASP A 128 -23.73 -13.08 2.27
C ASP A 128 -22.73 -12.58 1.21
N TRP A 129 -21.65 -13.33 0.97
CA TRP A 129 -20.58 -12.93 0.04
C TRP A 129 -21.09 -12.64 -1.37
N LYS A 130 -21.99 -13.48 -1.87
CA LYS A 130 -22.53 -13.34 -3.22
C LYS A 130 -23.28 -12.02 -3.40
N GLU A 131 -24.15 -11.68 -2.45
CA GLU A 131 -24.93 -10.44 -2.48
C GLU A 131 -24.03 -9.20 -2.47
N VAL A 132 -23.01 -9.20 -1.60
CA VAL A 132 -22.06 -8.07 -1.48
C VAL A 132 -21.22 -7.91 -2.75
N VAL A 133 -20.70 -9.01 -3.29
CA VAL A 133 -19.91 -8.99 -4.53
C VAL A 133 -20.76 -8.55 -5.72
N GLU A 134 -21.97 -9.08 -5.88
CA GLU A 134 -22.89 -8.66 -6.95
C GLU A 134 -23.26 -7.17 -6.83
N GLY A 135 -23.55 -6.69 -5.62
CA GLY A 135 -23.85 -5.27 -5.37
C GLY A 135 -22.68 -4.32 -5.67
N LEU A 136 -21.44 -4.79 -5.53
CA LEU A 136 -20.23 -4.06 -5.90
C LEU A 136 -19.95 -4.09 -7.40
N SER A 137 -20.17 -5.24 -8.05
CA SER A 137 -19.91 -5.46 -9.47
C SER A 137 -20.82 -4.62 -10.37
N LEU A 138 -22.05 -4.32 -9.92
CA LEU A 138 -23.02 -3.52 -10.68
C LEU A 138 -22.64 -2.02 -10.80
N ARG A 139 -21.62 -1.57 -10.07
CA ARG A 139 -21.11 -0.19 -10.14
C ARG A 139 -20.11 -0.11 -11.29
N ASN A 140 -20.58 0.32 -12.46
CA ASN A 140 -19.74 0.49 -13.64
C ASN A 140 -18.91 1.80 -13.53
N VAL A 141 -17.88 1.78 -12.70
CA VAL A 141 -17.05 2.95 -12.36
C VAL A 141 -15.56 2.68 -12.59
N SER A 142 -14.75 3.73 -12.65
CA SER A 142 -13.29 3.61 -12.82
C SER A 142 -12.64 2.84 -11.66
N SER A 143 -11.43 2.32 -11.86
CA SER A 143 -10.69 1.55 -10.84
C SER A 143 -10.50 2.30 -9.50
N ILE A 144 -10.32 3.62 -9.55
CA ILE A 144 -10.20 4.48 -8.36
C ILE A 144 -11.56 4.65 -7.67
N GLU A 145 -12.62 4.91 -8.42
CA GLU A 145 -13.97 5.01 -7.88
C GLU A 145 -14.44 3.68 -7.29
N GLN A 146 -14.06 2.56 -7.91
CA GLN A 146 -14.33 1.22 -7.39
C GLN A 146 -13.56 0.94 -6.10
N CYS A 147 -12.30 1.41 -6.01
CA CYS A 147 -11.53 1.39 -4.77
C CYS A 147 -12.22 2.20 -3.66
N ILE A 148 -12.66 3.42 -3.97
CA ILE A 148 -13.41 4.28 -3.02
C ILE A 148 -14.71 3.60 -2.60
N ALA A 149 -15.49 3.06 -3.54
CA ALA A 149 -16.74 2.35 -3.23
C ALA A 149 -16.50 1.13 -2.34
N THR A 150 -15.39 0.40 -2.57
CA THR A 150 -14.99 -0.75 -1.75
C THR A 150 -14.59 -0.28 -0.34
N LEU A 151 -13.81 0.81 -0.22
CA LEU A 151 -13.48 1.43 1.07
C LEU A 151 -14.73 1.90 1.83
N GLU A 152 -15.65 2.57 1.14
CA GLU A 152 -16.91 3.04 1.72
C GLU A 152 -17.76 1.89 2.26
N LEU A 153 -17.88 0.80 1.52
CA LEU A 153 -18.58 -0.39 2.00
C LEU A 153 -17.86 -1.00 3.20
N SER A 154 -16.54 -1.12 3.15
CA SER A 154 -15.75 -1.59 4.28
C SER A 154 -15.99 -0.72 5.53
N TYR A 155 -16.11 0.59 5.35
CA TYR A 155 -16.44 1.52 6.42
C TYR A 155 -17.89 1.36 6.92
N LYS A 156 -18.86 1.17 6.02
CA LYS A 156 -20.27 0.94 6.39
C LYS A 156 -20.45 -0.31 7.24
N HIS A 157 -19.70 -1.37 6.93
CA HIS A 157 -19.69 -2.64 7.67
C HIS A 157 -18.82 -2.63 8.94
N LEU A 158 -18.26 -1.48 9.35
CA LEU A 158 -17.77 -1.28 10.72
C LEU A 158 -18.96 -1.28 11.69
N SER A 159 -18.80 -2.00 12.81
CA SER A 159 -19.76 -1.93 13.92
C SER A 159 -19.89 -0.49 14.42
N ASP A 160 -21.04 -0.08 14.93
CA ASP A 160 -21.26 1.31 15.33
C ASP A 160 -20.33 1.78 16.46
N ASN A 161 -19.87 0.84 17.28
CA ASN A 161 -18.87 1.06 18.32
C ASN A 161 -17.49 1.46 17.74
N LEU A 162 -17.12 0.95 16.55
CA LEU A 162 -15.89 1.32 15.82
C LEU A 162 -15.98 2.72 15.18
N LYS A 163 -17.19 3.20 14.88
CA LYS A 163 -17.41 4.52 14.29
C LYS A 163 -17.31 5.64 15.33
N HIS A 164 -17.56 5.35 16.61
CA HIS A 164 -17.59 6.33 17.70
C HIS A 164 -17.19 5.74 19.07
N LYS A 165 -15.96 5.98 19.60
CA LYS A 165 -15.58 6.25 21.03
C LYS A 165 -14.08 6.06 21.40
N ARG A 166 -13.74 6.40 22.67
CA ARG A 166 -12.51 7.05 23.15
C ARG A 166 -11.79 6.36 24.37
N SER A 167 -11.77 5.02 24.47
CA SER A 167 -11.09 4.29 25.58
C SER A 167 -9.96 3.39 25.06
N GLU A 168 -8.87 3.25 25.84
CA GLU A 168 -7.60 2.62 25.43
C GLU A 168 -7.67 1.09 25.25
N ASP A 169 -8.31 0.34 26.16
CA ASP A 169 -8.46 -1.12 26.02
C ASP A 169 -9.32 -1.49 24.80
N VAL A 170 -10.36 -0.70 24.56
CA VAL A 170 -11.24 -0.85 23.41
C VAL A 170 -10.50 -0.45 22.12
N ALA A 171 -9.59 0.53 22.18
CA ALA A 171 -8.81 0.97 21.03
C ALA A 171 -7.87 -0.12 20.50
N ASN A 172 -7.33 -1.00 21.35
CA ASN A 172 -6.47 -2.08 20.91
C ASN A 172 -7.26 -3.18 20.17
N ASP A 173 -8.42 -3.58 20.72
CA ASP A 173 -9.32 -4.50 20.03
C ASP A 173 -9.83 -3.93 18.69
N TYR A 174 -10.09 -2.62 18.63
CA TYR A 174 -10.44 -1.93 17.40
C TYR A 174 -9.32 -1.92 16.38
N LEU A 175 -8.11 -1.60 16.82
CA LEU A 175 -6.94 -1.62 15.96
C LEU A 175 -6.74 -3.02 15.36
N MET A 176 -6.84 -4.07 16.18
CA MET A 176 -6.74 -5.46 15.71
C MET A 176 -7.85 -5.80 14.70
N GLN A 177 -9.06 -5.28 14.89
CA GLN A 177 -10.15 -5.43 13.92
C GLN A 177 -9.89 -4.67 12.61
N LEU A 178 -9.37 -3.43 12.66
CA LEU A 178 -9.02 -2.67 11.46
C LEU A 178 -7.88 -3.35 10.68
N ILE A 179 -6.89 -3.89 11.38
CA ILE A 179 -5.81 -4.69 10.79
C ILE A 179 -6.36 -5.95 10.14
N SER A 180 -7.27 -6.68 10.81
CA SER A 180 -7.88 -7.90 10.26
C SER A 180 -8.72 -7.64 9.00
N ARG A 181 -9.23 -6.41 8.87
CA ARG A 181 -9.99 -5.94 7.70
C ARG A 181 -9.10 -5.31 6.62
N ASN A 182 -7.78 -5.35 6.81
CA ASN A 182 -6.78 -4.71 5.95
C ASN A 182 -7.02 -3.21 5.71
N LEU A 183 -7.64 -2.52 6.67
CA LEU A 183 -7.84 -1.07 6.64
C LEU A 183 -6.72 -0.30 7.32
N VAL A 184 -5.86 -0.99 8.06
CA VAL A 184 -4.68 -0.43 8.71
C VAL A 184 -3.50 -1.36 8.49
N ILE A 185 -2.38 -0.79 8.05
CA ILE A 185 -1.11 -1.50 7.94
C ILE A 185 -0.28 -1.16 9.17
N VAL A 186 0.14 -2.19 9.92
CA VAL A 186 1.06 -2.02 11.05
C VAL A 186 2.49 -2.02 10.54
N SER A 187 3.17 -0.89 10.69
CA SER A 187 4.61 -0.82 10.51
C SER A 187 5.31 -0.93 11.86
N LYS A 188 6.22 -1.89 11.99
CA LYS A 188 7.18 -1.90 13.12
C LYS A 188 8.27 -0.87 12.81
N PRO A 189 8.68 -0.04 13.79
CA PRO A 189 9.80 0.84 13.59
C PRO A 189 11.07 0.02 13.29
N GLY A 190 11.77 0.39 12.21
CA GLY A 190 13.11 -0.12 11.94
C GLY A 190 14.10 0.40 12.98
N SER A 191 15.00 -0.47 13.45
CA SER A 191 16.18 -0.04 14.21
C SER A 191 17.27 0.36 13.23
N ILE A 192 17.67 1.62 13.29
CA ILE A 192 18.91 2.10 12.67
C ILE A 192 19.78 2.58 13.84
N ASP A 193 20.98 2.01 13.97
CA ASP A 193 21.97 2.31 15.01
C ASP A 193 21.54 2.07 16.47
N GLY A 194 20.81 0.98 16.74
CA GLY A 194 20.59 0.51 18.12
C GLY A 194 19.69 1.40 18.99
N GLN A 195 19.13 2.48 18.42
CA GLN A 195 18.04 3.23 19.05
C GLN A 195 16.71 2.70 18.52
N SER A 196 15.94 2.08 19.42
CA SER A 196 14.56 1.69 19.16
C SER A 196 13.70 2.94 19.07
N LEU A 197 13.19 3.28 17.88
CA LEU A 197 12.07 4.20 17.75
C LEU A 197 10.88 3.51 18.43
N SER A 198 10.44 4.01 19.59
CA SER A 198 9.57 3.25 20.51
C SER A 198 8.08 3.22 20.15
N HIS A 199 7.69 3.61 18.94
CA HIS A 199 6.27 3.69 18.57
C HIS A 199 6.01 3.10 17.19
N SER A 200 5.14 2.07 17.16
CA SER A 200 4.52 1.56 15.94
C SER A 200 3.86 2.71 15.18
N ARG A 201 4.17 2.83 13.89
CA ARG A 201 3.47 3.78 13.00
C ARG A 201 2.38 3.02 12.28
N PHE A 202 1.15 3.52 12.38
CA PHE A 202 0.03 3.07 11.56
C PHE A 202 0.05 3.87 10.28
N VAL A 203 0.04 3.17 9.15
CA VAL A 203 -0.23 3.77 7.85
C VAL A 203 -1.67 3.42 7.52
N VAL A 204 -2.51 4.46 7.40
CA VAL A 204 -3.90 4.36 6.91
C VAL A 204 -3.85 4.34 5.40
#